data_AF-K6Y5Z0-F1
#
_entry.id   AF-K6Y5Z0-F1
#
_cell.length_a   1.000
_cell.length_b   1.000
_cell.length_c   1.000
_cell.angle_alpha   90.00
_cell.angle_beta   90.00
_cell.angle_gamma   90.00
#
_symmetry.space_group_name_H-M   'P 1'
#
loop_
_entity.id
_entity.type
_entity.pdbx_description
1 polymer ?
#
loop_
_entity_poly.entity_id
_entity_poly.type
_entity_poly.pdbx_seq_one_letter_code
_entity_poly.pdbx_strand_id
1 'polypeptide(L)' 'MPAHIKASIFGSSVSIPLSSGKLALGTWQGIYLGEHRDHGTQRNIVATLQGLDKDV' A
#
# COMPACT_ATOMS: atom_id res chain seq x y z
N MET A 1 16.35 -15.57 2.35
CA MET A 1 17.07 -14.35 2.78
C MET A 1 16.88 -13.15 1.84
N PRO A 2 17.06 -13.23 0.51
CA PRO A 2 16.98 -12.06 -0.38
C PRO A 2 15.62 -11.33 -0.35
N ALA A 3 14.53 -12.08 -0.22
CA ALA A 3 13.18 -11.51 -0.12
C ALA A 3 12.99 -10.62 1.12
N HIS A 4 13.62 -10.96 2.25
CA HIS A 4 13.53 -10.17 3.48
C HIS A 4 14.28 -8.85 3.35
N ILE A 5 15.47 -8.86 2.74
CA ILE A 5 16.25 -7.64 2.50
C ILE A 5 15.48 -6.68 1.58
N LYS A 6 14.91 -7.18 0.48
CA LYS A 6 14.09 -6.37 -0.43
C LYS A 6 12.88 -5.77 0.29
N ALA A 7 12.17 -6.57 1.08
CA ALA A 7 11.01 -6.10 1.85
C ALA A 7 11.37 -5.02 2.88
N SER A 8 12.50 -5.15 3.57
CA SER A 8 12.96 -4.14 4.52
C SER A 8 13.36 -2.82 3.85
N ILE A 9 13.87 -2.87 2.62
CA ILE A 9 14.26 -1.68 1.85
C ILE A 9 13.03 -0.96 1.28
N PHE A 10 12.10 -1.70 0.66
CA PHE A 10 10.89 -1.10 0.06
C PHE A 10 9.82 -0.73 1.09
N GLY A 11 9.85 -1.36 2.27
CA GLY A 11 8.83 -1.22 3.29
C GLY A 11 7.63 -2.15 3.05
N SER A 12 6.81 -2.32 4.08
CA SER A 12 5.61 -3.17 4.07
C SER A 12 4.30 -2.39 3.96
N SER A 13 4.35 -1.06 3.93
CA SER A 13 3.18 -0.18 3.87
C SER A 13 3.49 1.10 3.10
N VAL A 14 2.42 1.72 2.60
CA VAL A 14 2.45 3.06 1.99
C VAL A 14 1.32 3.88 2.60
N SER A 15 1.56 5.18 2.77
CA SER A 15 0.52 6.14 3.18
C SER A 15 0.08 6.91 1.95
N ILE A 16 -1.22 6.86 1.64
CA ILE A 16 -1.80 7.50 0.45
C ILE A 16 -2.79 8.57 0.94
N PRO A 17 -2.61 9.84 0.56
CA PRO A 17 -3.56 10.89 0.90
C PRO A 17 -4.93 10.62 0.26
N LEU A 18 -5.99 10.98 0.99
CA LEU A 18 -7.35 10.97 0.49
C LEU A 18 -7.80 12.40 0.20
N SER A 19 -8.43 12.62 -0.95
CA SER A 19 -9.04 13.89 -1.31
C SER A 19 -10.42 13.65 -1.89
N SER A 20 -11.44 14.29 -1.31
CA SER A 20 -12.84 14.17 -1.73
C SER A 20 -13.30 12.72 -1.90
N GLY A 21 -12.96 11.86 -0.93
CA GLY A 21 -13.34 10.45 -0.91
C GLY A 21 -12.59 9.55 -1.90
N LYS A 22 -11.54 10.05 -2.56
CA LYS A 22 -10.73 9.29 -3.52
C LYS A 22 -9.26 9.24 -3.11
N LEU A 23 -8.56 8.17 -3.48
CA LEU A 23 -7.10 8.12 -3.39
C LEU A 23 -6.50 9.23 -4.25
N ALA A 24 -5.67 10.10 -3.66
CA ALA A 24 -5.01 11.19 -4.37
C ALA A 24 -3.74 10.70 -5.07
N LEU A 25 -3.92 9.81 -6.05
CA LEU A 25 -2.84 9.31 -6.91
C LEU A 25 -2.71 10.17 -8.17
N GLY A 26 -1.48 10.40 -8.61
CA GLY A 26 -1.21 10.96 -9.94
C GLY A 26 -1.56 9.97 -11.06
N THR A 27 -1.69 10.47 -12.29
CA THR A 27 -2.09 9.67 -13.47
C THR A 27 -1.30 8.38 -13.67
N TRP A 28 -0.03 8.37 -13.25
CA TRP A 28 0.90 7.25 -13.41
C TRP A 28 1.31 6.59 -12.08
N GLN A 29 0.66 6.94 -10.97
CA GLN A 29 0.91 6.32 -9.68
C GLN A 29 -0.02 5.12 -9.47
N GLY A 30 0.56 3.96 -9.20
CA GLY A 30 -0.15 2.73 -8.86
C GLY A 30 0.36 2.16 -7.54
N ILE A 31 -0.49 1.39 -6.87
CA ILE A 31 -0.15 0.67 -5.64
C ILE A 31 0.07 -0.80 -6.01
N TYR A 32 1.22 -1.36 -5.64
CA TYR A 32 1.62 -2.71 -6.01
C TYR A 32 1.98 -3.55 -4.78
N LEU A 33 1.57 -4.81 -4.78
CA LEU A 33 2.08 -5.82 -3.86
C LEU A 33 3.35 -6.45 -4.47
N GLY A 34 4.51 -6.16 -3.88
CA GLY A 34 5.77 -6.80 -4.27
C GLY A 34 5.92 -8.19 -3.65
N GLU A 35 5.55 -9.25 -4.38
CA GLU A 35 5.96 -10.62 -4.02
C GLU A 35 7.45 -10.79 -4.39
N HIS A 36 8.27 -11.12 -3.39
CA HIS A 36 9.71 -11.23 -3.55
C HIS A 36 10.23 -12.67 -3.46
N ARG A 37 9.35 -13.63 -3.21
CA ARG A 37 9.62 -15.06 -3.22
C ARG A 37 9.23 -15.64 -4.58
N ASP A 38 10.04 -16.57 -5.08
CA ASP A 38 9.74 -17.26 -6.34
C ASP A 38 8.47 -18.10 -6.25
N HIS A 39 8.16 -18.60 -5.04
CA HIS A 39 6.94 -19.34 -4.72
C HIS A 39 6.14 -18.57 -3.66
N GLY A 40 5.26 -17.70 -4.13
CA GLY A 40 4.35 -16.93 -3.29
C GLY A 40 3.19 -17.77 -2.75
N THR A 41 2.75 -17.45 -1.54
CA THR A 41 1.49 -17.92 -0.96
C THR A 41 0.48 -16.78 -0.92
N GLN A 42 -0.76 -17.03 -0.45
CA GLN A 42 -1.74 -15.97 -0.25
C GLN A 42 -1.19 -14.83 0.63
N ARG A 43 -1.59 -13.59 0.33
CA ARG A 43 -1.26 -12.40 1.10
C ARG A 43 -2.51 -11.71 1.61
N ASN A 44 -2.39 -11.14 2.81
CA ASN A 44 -3.40 -10.31 3.42
C ASN A 44 -2.89 -8.87 3.40
N ILE A 45 -3.72 -7.96 2.89
CA ILE A 45 -3.46 -6.54 2.85
C ILE A 45 -4.51 -5.87 3.73
N VAL A 46 -4.05 -4.99 4.62
CA VAL A 46 -4.93 -4.19 5.48
C VAL A 46 -4.91 -2.75 4.97
N ALA A 47 -6.09 -2.17 4.78
CA ALA A 47 -6.26 -0.76 4.47
C ALA A 47 -6.97 -0.07 5.63
N THR A 48 -6.35 0.99 6.15
CA THR A 48 -6.93 1.82 7.21
C THR A 48 -7.25 3.18 6.61
N LEU A 49 -8.51 3.60 6.68
CA LEU A 49 -8.93 4.94 6.30
C LEU A 49 -9.02 5.78 7.57
N GLN A 50 -8.39 6.96 7.54
CA GLN A 50 -8.38 7.91 8.65
C GLN A 50 -8.66 9.30 8.09
N GLY A 51 -9.60 10.01 8.71
CA GLY A 51 -10.02 11.33 8.28
C GLY A 51 -11.27 11.78 9.04
N LEU A 52 -11.64 13.04 8.87
CA LEU A 52 -12.90 13.59 9.36
C LEU A 52 -13.99 13.36 8.32
N ASP A 53 -15.19 13.07 8.78
CA ASP A 53 -16.35 13.10 7.92
C ASP A 53 -16.62 14.56 7.48
N LYS A 54 -17.06 14.76 6.24
CA LYS A 54 -17.45 16.09 5.77
C LYS A 54 -18.79 16.52 6.37
N ASP A 55 -19.55 15.58 6.91
CA ASP A 55 -20.92 15.78 7.40
C ASP A 55 -21.00 15.92 8.94
N VAL A 56 -19.86 16.11 9.62
CA VAL A 56 -19.77 16.44 11.06
C VAL A 56 -19.27 17.86 11.27
#